data_AF-A0A356KWI9-F1
#
_entry.id   AF-A0A356KWI9-F1
#
_cell.length_a   1.000
_cell.length_b   1.000
_cell.length_c   1.000
_cell.angle_alpha   90.00
_cell.angle_beta   90.00
_cell.angle_gamma   90.00
#
_symmetry.space_group_name_H-M   'P 1'
#
loop_
_entity.id
_entity.type
_entity.pdbx_description
1 polymer ?
#
loop_
_entity_poly.entity_id
_entity_poly.type
_entity_poly.pdbx_seq_one_letter_code
_entity_poly.pdbx_strand_id
1 'polypeptide(L)'
;DGADLEGVLAALWEIYAGPTLSAWLELVVAARSDEELRAAVAGVDARFLAGASQTFAELFGVSEAEAVVGARLVTALLDGLALNRVLTGEDSLGPEVLDAFRPLLTTWLEEKR
;
A
#
# COMPACT_ATOMS: atom_id res chain seq x y z
N ASP A 1 -10.93 14.59 8.06
CA ASP A 1 -11.63 15.19 6.91
C ASP A 1 -11.13 14.59 5.62
N GLY A 2 -12.03 14.25 4.68
CA GLY A 2 -11.69 13.51 3.46
C GLY A 2 -10.69 14.18 2.50
N ALA A 3 -10.38 15.46 2.70
CA ALA A 3 -9.33 16.18 1.98
C ALA A 3 -7.91 15.76 2.40
N ASP A 4 -7.73 15.28 3.64
CA ASP A 4 -6.43 14.77 4.12
C ASP A 4 -6.12 13.40 3.51
N LEU A 5 -7.14 12.52 3.44
CA LEU A 5 -7.00 11.18 2.88
C LEU A 5 -6.65 11.17 1.39
N GLU A 6 -7.20 12.12 0.63
CA GLU A 6 -6.84 12.33 -0.77
C GLU A 6 -5.34 12.58 -0.95
N GLY A 7 -4.80 13.54 -0.21
CA GLY A 7 -3.39 13.92 -0.27
C GLY A 7 -2.48 12.77 0.14
N VAL A 8 -2.88 12.00 1.17
CA VAL A 8 -2.15 10.81 1.62
C VAL A 8 -2.11 9.73 0.54
N LEU A 9 -3.25 9.39 -0.07
CA LEU A 9 -3.31 8.37 -1.11
C LEU A 9 -2.56 8.78 -2.38
N ALA A 10 -2.65 10.05 -2.78
CA ALA A 10 -1.90 10.59 -3.91
C ALA A 10 -0.38 10.56 -3.65
N ALA A 11 0.07 10.98 -2.46
CA ALA A 11 1.48 10.93 -2.10
C ALA A 11 2.02 9.49 -2.05
N LEU A 12 1.25 8.55 -1.52
CA LEU A 12 1.59 7.13 -1.52
C LEU A 12 1.67 6.57 -2.94
N TRP A 13 0.77 6.99 -3.84
CA TRP A 13 0.78 6.58 -5.23
C TRP A 13 2.04 7.03 -5.96
N GLU A 14 2.49 8.27 -5.77
CA GLU A 14 3.74 8.76 -6.39
C GLU A 14 4.97 7.95 -5.94
N ILE A 15 5.01 7.50 -4.68
CA ILE A 15 6.06 6.63 -4.18
C ILE A 15 5.99 5.25 -4.85
N TYR A 16 4.78 4.71 -4.99
CA TYR A 16 4.53 3.39 -5.56
C TYR A 16 4.69 3.35 -7.08
N ALA A 17 4.32 4.39 -7.81
CA ALA A 17 4.40 4.44 -9.27
C ALA A 17 5.84 4.55 -9.82
N GLY A 18 6.83 4.65 -8.93
CA GLY A 18 8.25 4.75 -9.26
C GLY A 18 8.94 3.40 -9.52
N PRO A 19 10.21 3.44 -10.00
CA PRO A 19 10.97 2.25 -10.39
C PRO A 19 11.28 1.29 -9.23
N THR A 20 11.24 1.77 -7.98
CA THR A 20 11.47 0.96 -6.77
C THR A 20 10.51 -0.21 -6.66
N LEU A 21 9.27 0.01 -7.05
CA LEU A 21 8.23 -1.00 -7.01
C LEU A 21 8.47 -2.11 -8.02
N SER A 22 8.86 -1.80 -9.26
CA SER A 22 9.14 -2.84 -10.26
C SER A 22 10.25 -3.77 -9.77
N ALA A 23 11.31 -3.20 -9.18
CA ALA A 23 12.37 -3.98 -8.55
C ALA A 23 11.85 -4.81 -7.36
N TRP A 24 10.97 -4.24 -6.52
CA TRP A 24 10.33 -4.97 -5.43
C TRP A 24 9.53 -6.18 -5.92
N LEU A 25 8.71 -6.01 -6.96
CA LEU A 25 7.89 -7.08 -7.55
C LEU A 25 8.77 -8.20 -8.13
N GLU A 26 9.86 -7.85 -8.82
CA GLU A 26 10.83 -8.83 -9.31
C GLU A 26 11.46 -9.65 -8.16
N LEU A 27 11.85 -8.99 -7.06
CA LEU A 27 12.40 -9.66 -5.88
C LEU A 27 11.37 -10.58 -5.21
N VAL A 28 10.13 -10.12 -5.05
CA VAL A 28 9.04 -10.92 -4.48
C VAL A 28 8.75 -12.16 -5.33
N VAL A 29 8.71 -12.01 -6.66
CA VAL A 29 8.49 -13.14 -7.57
C VAL A 29 9.69 -14.08 -7.58
N ALA A 30 10.93 -13.58 -7.53
CA ALA A 30 12.14 -14.41 -7.48
C ALA A 30 12.24 -15.20 -6.16
N ALA A 31 11.83 -14.60 -5.04
CA ALA A 31 11.81 -15.22 -3.72
C ALA A 31 10.97 -16.52 -3.64
N ARG A 32 10.03 -16.75 -4.57
CA ARG A 32 9.25 -18.00 -4.60
C ARG A 32 10.11 -19.25 -4.87
N SER A 33 11.30 -19.07 -5.42
CA SER A 33 12.23 -20.14 -5.79
C SER A 33 13.56 -20.12 -5.02
N ASP A 34 13.78 -19.11 -4.16
CA ASP A 34 15.03 -18.93 -3.42
C ASP A 34 14.70 -18.64 -1.94
N GLU A 35 15.08 -19.57 -1.07
CA GLU A 35 14.76 -19.52 0.36
C GLU A 35 15.47 -18.38 1.09
N GLU A 36 16.72 -18.11 0.73
CA GLU A 36 17.51 -17.06 1.36
C GLU A 36 16.96 -15.69 0.97
N LEU A 37 16.63 -15.53 -0.31
CA LEU A 37 15.96 -14.33 -0.80
C LEU A 37 14.58 -14.16 -0.15
N ARG A 38 13.81 -15.24 0.01
CA ARG A 38 12.50 -15.21 0.69
C ARG A 38 12.61 -14.70 2.12
N ALA A 39 13.60 -15.16 2.87
CA ALA A 39 13.85 -14.66 4.22
C ALA A 39 14.21 -13.17 4.23
N ALA A 40 15.06 -12.73 3.30
CA ALA A 40 15.45 -11.32 3.19
C ALA A 40 14.27 -10.41 2.82
N VAL A 41 13.50 -10.79 1.79
CA VAL A 41 12.31 -10.05 1.32
C VAL A 41 11.24 -9.99 2.41
N ALA A 42 10.98 -11.09 3.11
CA ALA A 42 10.04 -11.11 4.24
C ALA A 42 10.47 -10.15 5.37
N GLY A 43 11.78 -10.06 5.66
CA GLY A 43 12.31 -9.11 6.63
C GLY A 43 12.20 -7.64 6.20
N VAL A 44 12.22 -7.35 4.90
CA VAL A 44 11.93 -6.01 4.37
C VAL A 44 10.44 -5.70 4.50
N ASP A 45 9.56 -6.60 4.05
CA ASP A 45 8.10 -6.43 4.15
C ASP A 45 7.64 -6.24 5.60
N ALA A 46 8.17 -7.02 6.55
CA ALA A 46 7.81 -6.90 7.96
C ALA A 46 8.16 -5.51 8.54
N ARG A 47 9.33 -4.97 8.21
CA ARG A 47 9.75 -3.63 8.65
C ARG A 47 8.90 -2.54 8.00
N PHE A 48 8.61 -2.70 6.71
CA PHE A 48 7.75 -1.79 5.98
C PHE A 48 6.34 -1.77 6.58
N LEU A 49 5.73 -2.94 6.81
CA LEU A 49 4.41 -3.04 7.42
C LEU A 49 4.41 -2.42 8.82
N ALA A 50 5.40 -2.69 9.66
CA ALA A 50 5.47 -2.08 10.99
C ALA A 50 5.45 -0.54 10.93
N GLY A 51 6.23 0.06 10.04
CA GLY A 51 6.22 1.51 9.84
C GLY A 51 4.92 2.04 9.23
N ALA A 52 4.35 1.31 8.27
CA ALA A 52 3.08 1.67 7.65
C ALA A 52 1.91 1.61 8.65
N SER A 53 1.84 0.58 9.48
CA SER A 53 0.83 0.43 10.53
C SER A 53 0.98 1.49 11.61
N GLN A 54 2.22 1.83 12.02
CA GLN A 54 2.44 2.94 12.95
C GLN A 54 1.92 4.25 12.37
N THR A 55 2.33 4.58 11.13
CA THR A 55 1.87 5.78 10.43
C THR A 55 0.34 5.82 10.31
N PHE A 56 -0.27 4.68 9.98
CA PHE A 56 -1.71 4.56 9.84
C PHE A 56 -2.44 4.83 11.18
N ALA A 57 -1.95 4.27 12.29
CA ALA A 57 -2.50 4.52 13.61
C ALA A 57 -2.40 6.00 14.00
N GLU A 58 -1.25 6.63 13.73
CA GLU A 58 -0.99 8.05 14.04
C GLU A 58 -1.90 8.98 13.21
N LEU A 59 -2.09 8.70 11.93
CA LEU A 59 -2.91 9.52 11.03
C LEU A 59 -4.40 9.40 11.34
N PHE A 60 -4.88 8.20 11.64
CA PHE A 60 -6.32 7.93 11.71
C PHE A 60 -6.86 7.69 13.13
N GLY A 61 -5.99 7.60 14.14
CA GLY A 61 -6.39 7.44 15.54
C GLY A 61 -7.09 6.11 15.84
N VAL A 62 -6.75 5.05 15.11
CA VAL A 62 -7.32 3.70 15.27
C VAL A 62 -6.47 2.81 16.17
N SER A 63 -7.01 1.66 16.59
CA SER A 63 -6.26 0.67 17.36
C SER A 63 -5.09 0.07 16.55
N GLU A 64 -4.05 -0.44 17.24
CA GLU A 64 -2.91 -1.08 16.57
C GLU A 64 -3.34 -2.24 15.65
N ALA A 65 -4.27 -3.09 16.12
CA ALA A 65 -4.78 -4.21 15.35
C ALA A 65 -5.49 -3.75 14.06
N GLU A 66 -6.27 -2.67 14.14
CA GLU A 66 -6.92 -2.09 12.97
C GLU A 66 -5.93 -1.39 12.05
N ALA A 67 -4.91 -0.73 12.61
CA ALA A 67 -3.87 -0.09 11.82
C ALA A 67 -3.07 -1.10 11.00
N VAL A 68 -2.81 -2.29 11.53
CA VAL A 68 -2.17 -3.39 10.78
C VAL A 68 -3.02 -3.81 9.58
N VAL A 69 -4.32 -4.02 9.80
CA VAL A 69 -5.26 -4.41 8.74
C VAL A 69 -5.42 -3.30 7.71
N GLY A 70 -5.63 -2.06 8.15
CA GLY A 70 -5.81 -0.89 7.30
C GLY A 70 -4.57 -0.59 6.45
N ALA A 71 -3.38 -0.63 7.05
CA ALA A 71 -2.12 -0.47 6.32
C ALA A 71 -1.96 -1.57 5.25
N ARG A 72 -2.20 -2.84 5.60
CA ARG A 72 -2.08 -3.94 4.63
C ARG A 72 -3.12 -3.85 3.51
N LEU A 73 -4.34 -3.38 3.81
CA LEU A 73 -5.39 -3.15 2.82
C LEU A 73 -4.96 -2.09 1.80
N VAL A 74 -4.47 -0.94 2.28
CA VAL A 74 -3.98 0.15 1.42
C VAL A 74 -2.79 -0.32 0.58
N THR A 75 -1.80 -0.98 1.18
CA THR A 75 -0.60 -1.42 0.45
C THR A 75 -0.95 -2.49 -0.58
N ALA A 76 -1.86 -3.42 -0.28
CA ALA A 76 -2.28 -4.44 -1.23
C ALA A 76 -3.00 -3.85 -2.46
N LEU A 77 -3.81 -2.80 -2.26
CA LEU A 77 -4.40 -2.05 -3.38
C LEU A 77 -3.30 -1.39 -4.21
N LEU A 78 -2.37 -0.69 -3.56
CA LEU A 78 -1.27 -0.02 -4.22
C LEU A 78 -0.38 -1.02 -4.99
N ASP A 79 -0.04 -2.17 -4.41
CA ASP A 79 0.70 -3.28 -5.05
C ASP A 79 -0.01 -3.82 -6.30
N GLY A 80 -1.34 -3.87 -6.30
CA GLY A 80 -2.13 -4.28 -7.45
C GLY A 80 -2.12 -3.24 -8.58
N LEU A 81 -2.28 -1.96 -8.24
CA LEU A 81 -2.25 -0.85 -9.21
C LEU A 81 -0.86 -0.68 -9.82
N ALA A 82 0.15 -0.73 -8.97
CA ALA A 82 1.56 -0.90 -9.26
C ALA A 82 1.84 -1.97 -10.32
N LEU A 83 1.40 -3.20 -10.05
CA LEU A 83 1.59 -4.33 -10.95
C LEU A 83 0.83 -4.12 -12.28
N ASN A 84 -0.37 -3.56 -12.23
CA ASN A 84 -1.14 -3.25 -13.43
C ASN A 84 -0.42 -2.21 -14.32
N ARG A 85 0.18 -1.19 -13.70
CA ARG A 85 0.96 -0.14 -14.38
C ARG A 85 2.17 -0.70 -15.14
N VAL A 86 2.76 -1.83 -14.70
CA VAL A 86 3.81 -2.53 -15.48
C VAL A 86 3.30 -2.96 -16.86
N LEU A 87 2.01 -3.32 -16.97
CA LEU A 87 1.39 -3.76 -18.23
C LEU A 87 0.83 -2.58 -19.04
N THR A 88 0.24 -1.58 -18.38
CA THR A 88 -0.49 -0.49 -19.03
C THR A 88 0.35 0.79 -19.22
N GLY A 89 1.48 0.92 -18.54
CA GLY A 89 2.28 2.14 -18.52
C GLY A 89 1.50 3.33 -17.95
N GLU A 90 1.65 4.50 -18.56
CA GLU A 90 0.97 5.73 -18.14
C GLU A 90 -0.57 5.65 -18.20
N ASP A 91 -1.13 4.72 -18.98
CA ASP A 91 -2.58 4.51 -19.11
C ASP A 91 -3.18 3.72 -17.94
N SER A 92 -2.47 3.58 -16.81
CA SER A 92 -2.97 2.89 -15.62
C SER A 92 -4.12 3.64 -14.96
N LEU A 93 -5.18 2.92 -14.56
CA LEU A 93 -6.33 3.45 -13.82
C LEU A 93 -6.04 3.74 -12.32
N GLY A 94 -4.77 3.99 -11.98
CA GLY A 94 -4.32 4.17 -10.59
C GLY A 94 -5.08 5.28 -9.86
N PRO A 95 -5.07 6.52 -10.38
CA PRO A 95 -5.79 7.64 -9.79
C PRO A 95 -7.29 7.37 -9.63
N GLU A 96 -7.96 6.86 -10.67
CA GLU A 96 -9.40 6.60 -10.65
C GLU A 96 -9.80 5.53 -9.63
N VAL A 97 -8.97 4.49 -9.47
CA VAL A 97 -9.22 3.46 -8.46
C VAL A 97 -8.99 3.99 -7.05
N LEU A 98 -7.97 4.83 -6.82
CA LEU A 98 -7.76 5.48 -5.52
C LEU A 98 -8.90 6.43 -5.15
N ASP A 99 -9.43 7.16 -6.12
CA ASP A 99 -10.63 7.98 -5.96
C ASP A 99 -11.85 7.16 -5.57
N ALA A 100 -12.05 6.01 -6.21
CA ALA A 100 -13.13 5.08 -5.89
C ALA A 100 -12.94 4.37 -4.54
N PHE A 101 -11.69 4.10 -4.14
CA PHE A 101 -11.36 3.44 -2.88
C PHE A 101 -11.53 4.35 -1.67
N ARG A 102 -11.20 5.63 -1.81
CA ARG A 102 -11.29 6.64 -0.76
C ARG A 102 -12.60 6.64 0.04
N PRO A 103 -13.81 6.68 -0.56
CA PRO A 103 -15.05 6.64 0.22
C PRO A 103 -15.25 5.33 0.98
N LEU A 104 -14.74 4.19 0.47
CA LEU A 104 -14.79 2.91 1.17
C LEU A 104 -13.91 2.93 2.41
N LEU A 105 -12.69 3.48 2.28
CA LEU A 105 -11.76 3.62 3.39
C LEU A 105 -12.27 4.62 4.43
N THR A 106 -12.86 5.73 4.01
CA THR A 106 -13.49 6.70 4.93
C THR A 106 -14.59 6.03 5.74
N THR A 107 -15.50 5.30 5.09
CA THR A 107 -16.59 4.58 5.78
C THR A 107 -16.03 3.58 6.79
N TRP A 108 -15.02 2.80 6.40
CA TRP A 108 -14.38 1.84 7.28
C TRP A 108 -13.73 2.53 8.50
N LEU A 109 -13.04 3.66 8.30
CA LEU A 109 -12.43 4.43 9.38
C LEU A 109 -13.46 4.99 10.37
N GLU A 110 -14.61 5.43 9.88
CA GLU A 110 -15.71 5.91 10.73
C GLU A 110 -16.29 4.80 11.63
N GLU A 111 -16.33 3.55 11.16
CA GLU A 111 -16.78 2.41 11.96
C GLU A 111 -15.76 1.98 13.03
N LYS A 112 -14.48 2.31 12.85
CA LYS A 112 -13.37 1.85 13.70
C LYS A 112 -12.92 2.87 14.74
N ARG A 113 -13.32 4.13 14.60
CA ARG A 113 -13.07 5.21 15.57
C ARG A 113 -14.10 5.24 16.68
#